data_AF-X1RQL2-F1
#
_entry.id   AF-X1RQL2-F1
#
_cell.length_a   1.000
_cell.length_b   1.000
_cell.length_c   1.000
_cell.angle_alpha   90.00
_cell.angle_beta   90.00
_cell.angle_gamma   90.00
#
_symmetry.space_group_name_H-M   'P 1'
#
loop_
_entity.id
_entity.type
_entity.pdbx_description
1 polymer ?
#
loop_
_entity_poly.entity_id
_entity_poly.type
_entity_poly.pdbx_seq_one_letter_code
_entity_poly.pdbx_strand_id
1 'polypeptide(L)' 'GLNSPFAHTMFDGDTIFCLATGEVEAGANVVGAIAAEVMARAIVKAIKNTEPLFKLKSYKDLF' A
#
# COMPACT_ATOMS: atom_id res chain seq x y z
N GLY A 1 -22.18 -5.11 -5.97
CA GLY A 1 -22.24 -3.67 -5.63
C GLY A 1 -21.20 -3.40 -4.58
N LEU A 2 -20.08 -2.78 -4.96
CA LEU A 2 -19.02 -2.40 -4.04
C LEU A 2 -18.40 -1.10 -4.57
N ASN A 3 -18.84 0.03 -4.02
CA ASN A 3 -18.34 1.35 -4.35
C ASN A 3 -17.21 1.72 -3.39
N SER A 4 -16.05 1.08 -3.52
CA SER A 4 -14.81 1.71 -3.04
C SER A 4 -14.54 2.89 -3.98
N PRO A 5 -14.27 4.12 -3.49
CA PRO A 5 -13.75 5.15 -4.38
C PRO A 5 -12.50 4.56 -5.03
N PHE A 6 -12.51 4.50 -6.36
CA PHE A 6 -11.43 3.90 -7.12
C PHE A 6 -10.15 4.65 -6.75
N ALA A 7 -9.13 3.94 -6.26
CA ALA A 7 -7.76 4.45 -6.36
C ALA A 7 -7.48 4.75 -7.84
N HIS A 8 -6.54 5.64 -8.15
CA HIS A 8 -6.25 6.10 -9.51
C HIS A 8 -7.32 7.03 -10.11
N THR A 9 -7.93 7.91 -9.32
CA THR A 9 -8.69 9.02 -9.90
C THR A 9 -7.75 9.96 -10.67
N MET A 10 -8.30 10.81 -11.54
CA MET A 10 -7.52 11.85 -12.24
C MET A 10 -6.80 12.83 -11.29
N PHE A 11 -7.13 12.82 -10.01
CA PHE A 11 -6.55 13.69 -8.99
C PHE A 11 -5.54 12.97 -8.09
N ASP A 12 -5.39 11.65 -8.22
CA ASP A 12 -4.45 10.87 -7.42
C ASP A 12 -3.09 10.79 -8.10
N GLY A 13 -2.04 11.18 -7.37
CA GLY A 13 -0.65 11.12 -7.82
C GLY A 13 0.03 9.77 -7.57
N ASP A 14 -0.71 8.67 -7.73
CA ASP A 14 -0.23 7.32 -7.37
C ASP A 14 1.03 6.96 -8.17
N THR A 15 2.13 6.67 -7.46
CA THR A 15 3.41 6.32 -8.08
C THR A 15 4.07 5.19 -7.28
N ILE A 16 4.57 4.17 -7.97
CA ILE A 16 5.34 3.06 -7.38
C ILE A 16 6.74 3.06 -7.99
N PHE A 17 7.75 2.98 -7.12
CA PHE A 17 9.14 2.76 -7.51
C PHE A 17 9.53 1.32 -7.21
N CYS A 18 10.22 0.68 -8.14
CA CYS A 18 10.71 -0.68 -8.00
C CYS A 18 12.23 -0.70 -8.05
N LEU A 19 12.85 -1.52 -7.20
CA LEU A 19 14.30 -1.70 -7.12
C LEU A 19 14.60 -3.19 -6.99
N ALA A 20 15.74 -3.62 -7.53
CA ALA A 20 16.24 -4.99 -7.40
C ALA A 20 17.70 -4.95 -6.96
N THR A 21 18.04 -5.73 -5.93
CA THR A 21 19.43 -5.89 -5.44
C THR A 21 20.26 -6.80 -6.34
N GLY A 22 19.60 -7.69 -7.11
CA GLY A 22 20.25 -8.63 -8.02
C GLY A 22 20.72 -9.94 -7.37
N GLU A 23 20.30 -10.23 -6.13
CA GLU A 23 20.78 -11.40 -5.37
C GLU A 23 20.14 -12.74 -5.76
N VAL A 24 18.92 -12.72 -6.31
CA VAL A 24 18.14 -13.93 -6.65
C VAL A 24 17.51 -13.76 -8.03
N GLU A 25 17.69 -14.77 -8.89
CA GLU A 25 16.99 -14.86 -10.17
C GLU A 25 15.54 -15.33 -9.95
N ALA A 26 14.58 -14.56 -10.45
CA ALA A 26 13.16 -14.84 -10.29
C ALA A 26 12.35 -14.38 -11.51
N GLY A 27 11.29 -15.13 -11.82
CA GLY A 27 10.36 -14.77 -12.89
C GLY A 27 9.46 -13.60 -12.51
N ALA A 28 9.20 -12.70 -13.47
CA ALA A 28 8.42 -11.48 -13.26
C ALA A 28 7.01 -11.72 -12.70
N ASN A 29 6.34 -12.80 -13.08
CA ASN A 29 5.00 -13.14 -12.58
C ASN A 29 5.01 -13.44 -11.07
N VAL A 30 6.04 -14.15 -10.60
CA VAL A 30 6.20 -14.50 -9.18
C VAL A 30 6.52 -13.23 -8.39
N VAL A 31 7.45 -12.42 -8.87
CA VAL A 31 7.81 -11.14 -8.25
C VAL A 31 6.59 -10.20 -8.19
N GLY A 32 5.82 -10.10 -9.28
CA GLY A 32 4.62 -9.26 -9.35
C GLY A 32 3.53 -9.69 -8.37
N ALA A 33 3.26 -10.99 -8.24
CA ALA A 33 2.29 -11.51 -7.28
C ALA A 33 2.67 -11.16 -5.83
N ILE A 34 3.95 -11.36 -5.48
CA ILE A 34 4.47 -11.04 -4.14
C ILE A 34 4.45 -9.52 -3.91
N ALA A 35 4.84 -8.72 -4.91
CA ALA A 35 4.85 -7.26 -4.80
C ALA A 35 3.45 -6.70 -4.52
N ALA A 36 2.42 -7.20 -5.21
CA ALA A 36 1.03 -6.81 -4.98
C ALA A 36 0.57 -7.13 -3.54
N GLU A 37 0.89 -8.32 -3.04
CA GLU A 37 0.55 -8.72 -1.68
C GLU A 37 1.29 -7.88 -0.62
N VAL A 38 2.59 -7.66 -0.81
CA VAL A 38 3.42 -6.86 0.11
C VAL A 38 2.95 -5.41 0.13
N MET A 39 2.58 -4.84 -1.03
CA MET A 39 2.05 -3.48 -1.11
C MET A 39 0.73 -3.34 -0.34
N ALA A 40 -0.20 -4.30 -0.50
CA ALA A 40 -1.46 -4.31 0.26
C ALA A 40 -1.20 -4.38 1.78
N ARG A 41 -0.28 -5.25 2.21
CA ARG A 41 0.13 -5.36 3.62
C ARG A 41 0.77 -4.08 4.14
N ALA A 42 1.57 -3.39 3.32
CA ALA A 42 2.20 -2.12 3.69
C ALA A 42 1.16 -1.01 3.94
N ILE A 43 0.12 -0.90 3.12
CA ILE A 43 -0.99 0.06 3.32
C ILE A 43 -1.70 -0.22 4.65
N VAL A 44 -2.06 -1.49 4.90
CA VAL A 44 -2.70 -1.89 6.17
C VAL A 44 -1.79 -1.58 7.36
N LYS A 45 -0.49 -1.85 7.24
CA LYS A 45 0.48 -1.55 8.29
C LYS A 45 0.57 -0.05 8.54
N ALA A 46 0.57 0.80 7.52
CA ALA A 46 0.60 2.25 7.66
C ALA A 46 -0.60 2.76 8.47
N ILE A 47 -1.82 2.33 8.10
CA ILE A 47 -3.06 2.76 8.78
C ILE A 47 -3.09 2.28 10.24
N LYS A 48 -2.66 1.05 10.50
CA LYS A 48 -2.67 0.49 11.86
C LYS A 48 -1.60 1.07 12.78
N ASN A 49 -0.51 1.60 12.24
CA ASN A 49 0.64 2.05 13.03
C ASN A 49 0.79 3.57 13.12
N THR A 50 0.10 4.35 12.29
CA THR A 50 0.12 5.80 12.40
C THR A 50 -0.46 6.27 13.73
N GLU A 51 0.07 7.37 14.24
CA GLU A 51 -0.48 8.11 15.37
C GLU A 51 -1.48 9.17 14.90
N PRO A 52 -2.40 9.63 15.75
CA PRO A 52 -3.23 10.79 15.47
C PRO A 52 -2.37 12.04 15.25
N LEU A 53 -2.86 12.96 14.41
CA LEU A 53 -2.19 14.22 14.13
C LEU A 53 -3.19 15.37 14.11
N PHE A 54 -2.93 16.40 14.94
CA PHE A 54 -3.83 17.52 15.19
C PHE A 54 -5.25 17.06 15.58
N LYS A 55 -6.23 17.26 14.69
CA LYS A 55 -7.63 16.87 14.89
C LYS A 55 -8.02 15.62 14.09
N LEU A 56 -7.05 14.98 13.43
CA LEU A 56 -7.26 13.77 12.64
C LEU A 56 -7.01 12.55 13.53
N LYS A 57 -8.05 11.73 13.68
CA LYS A 57 -7.99 10.46 14.40
C LYS A 57 -7.27 9.41 13.55
N SER A 58 -6.54 8.53 14.22
CA SER A 58 -5.92 7.34 13.66
C SER A 58 -6.81 6.10 13.86
N TYR A 59 -6.40 4.98 13.26
CA TYR A 59 -7.05 3.69 13.51
C TYR A 59 -7.02 3.30 15.00
N LYS A 60 -5.92 3.62 15.70
CA LYS A 60 -5.72 3.31 17.13
C LYS A 60 -6.65 4.08 18.06
N ASP A 61 -7.22 5.21 17.61
CA ASP A 61 -8.20 5.96 18.40
C ASP A 61 -9.61 5.37 18.33
N LEU A 62 -9.82 4.41 17.42
CA LEU A 62 -11.13 3.81 17.14
C LEU A 62 -11.21 2.35 17.58
N PHE A 63 -10.07 1.66 17.68
CA PHE A 63 -9.92 0.24 18.01
C PHE A 63 -8.70 0.02 18.89
#